data_AF-A0A7H8SCJ2-F1
#
_entry.id   AF-A0A7H8SCJ2-F1
#
_cell.length_a   1.000
_cell.length_b   1.000
_cell.length_c   1.000
_cell.angle_alpha   90.00
_cell.angle_beta   90.00
_cell.angle_gamma   90.00
#
_symmetry.space_group_name_H-M   'P 1'
#
loop_
_entity.id
_entity.type
_entity.pdbx_description
1 polymer ?
#
loop_
_entity_poly.entity_id
_entity_poly.type
_entity_poly.pdbx_seq_one_letter_code
_entity_poly.pdbx_strand_id
1 'polypeptide(L)'
;MKRTLLIVVSLIFSVLSASYFRFVPITDQLSLITDLLQVSSILFAILGVWVAVLDPTTLLNKVPTSEITPRSKLAMDFVPLLIVATLVFLSVVLIKFITPLLSVLLIPSEQLIPIYRILYGFVITILFLAEIWVIIGTLMPLTKVLKKKRYDNIKKENRD
;
A
#
# COMPACT_ATOMS: atom_id res chain seq x y z
N MET A 1 -19.05 -2.53 -9.07
CA MET A 1 -19.73 -2.79 -7.78
C MET A 1 -18.78 -3.17 -6.65
N LYS A 2 -18.02 -4.29 -6.71
CA LYS A 2 -17.14 -4.71 -5.58
C LYS A 2 -16.07 -3.68 -5.19
N ARG A 3 -15.43 -3.02 -6.17
CA ARG A 3 -14.45 -1.94 -5.92
C ARG A 3 -15.08 -0.70 -5.30
N THR A 4 -16.22 -0.25 -5.80
CA THR A 4 -16.95 0.92 -5.28
C THR A 4 -17.42 0.69 -3.85
N LEU A 5 -17.91 -0.52 -3.54
CA LEU A 5 -18.30 -0.91 -2.18
C LEU A 5 -17.12 -0.90 -1.22
N LEU A 6 -15.95 -1.42 -1.64
CA LEU A 6 -14.72 -1.35 -0.85
C LEU A 6 -14.27 0.08 -0.55
N ILE A 7 -14.35 0.98 -1.54
CA ILE A 7 -14.01 2.39 -1.35
C ILE A 7 -14.96 3.05 -0.34
N VAL A 8 -16.28 2.81 -0.46
CA VAL A 8 -17.28 3.36 0.46
C VAL A 8 -17.07 2.84 1.88
N VAL A 9 -16.82 1.54 2.05
CA VAL A 9 -16.54 0.93 3.36
C VAL A 9 -15.24 1.51 3.95
N SER A 10 -14.18 1.64 3.14
CA SER A 10 -12.92 2.25 3.54
C SER A 10 -13.12 3.71 3.99
N LEU A 11 -13.95 4.47 3.28
CA LEU A 11 -14.25 5.86 3.60
C LEU A 11 -15.00 5.96 4.94
N ILE A 12 -16.04 5.14 5.13
CA ILE A 12 -16.83 5.11 6.37
C ILE A 12 -15.93 4.72 7.55
N PHE A 13 -15.09 3.69 7.39
CA PHE A 13 -14.15 3.26 8.42
C PHE A 13 -13.12 4.35 8.76
N SER A 14 -12.66 5.09 7.76
CA SER A 14 -11.74 6.22 7.96
C SER A 14 -12.39 7.37 8.71
N VAL A 15 -13.67 7.68 8.44
CA VAL A 15 -14.40 8.73 9.17
C VAL A 15 -14.68 8.33 10.63
N LEU A 16 -15.06 7.06 10.86
CA LEU A 16 -15.32 6.53 12.20
C LEU A 16 -14.05 6.50 13.06
N SER A 17 -12.95 5.99 12.52
CA SER A 17 -11.66 5.97 13.21
C SER A 17 -11.11 7.38 13.45
N ALA A 18 -11.21 8.30 12.48
CA ALA A 18 -10.81 9.69 12.66
C ALA A 18 -11.52 10.38 13.83
N SER A 19 -12.79 10.03 14.07
CA SER A 19 -13.55 10.52 15.23
C SER A 19 -12.95 10.03 16.56
N TYR A 20 -12.41 8.80 16.59
CA TYR A 20 -11.70 8.26 17.75
C TYR A 20 -10.34 8.95 17.97
N PHE A 21 -9.64 9.30 16.89
CA PHE A 21 -8.35 10.02 16.94
C PHE A 21 -8.42 11.41 17.57
N ARG A 22 -9.62 11.99 17.78
CA ARG A 22 -9.81 13.21 18.56
C ARG A 22 -9.18 13.13 19.97
N PHE A 23 -9.25 11.96 20.59
CA PHE A 23 -8.73 11.71 21.95
C PHE A 23 -7.25 11.34 21.97
N VAL A 24 -6.66 11.04 20.82
CA VAL A 24 -5.27 10.58 20.71
C VAL A 24 -4.34 11.78 20.53
N PRO A 25 -3.29 11.93 21.36
CA PRO A 25 -2.27 12.96 21.20
C PRO A 25 -1.58 12.91 19.83
N ILE A 26 -1.19 14.07 19.30
CA ILE A 26 -0.47 14.14 18.01
C ILE A 26 0.86 13.38 18.07
N THR A 27 1.52 13.35 19.25
CA THR A 27 2.76 12.59 19.47
C THR A 27 2.60 11.11 19.16
N ASP A 28 1.48 10.51 19.58
CA ASP A 28 1.22 9.09 19.40
C ASP A 28 0.85 8.80 17.94
N GLN A 29 0.12 9.74 17.31
CA GLN A 29 -0.16 9.69 15.87
C GLN A 29 1.12 9.75 15.03
N LEU A 30 2.13 10.49 15.47
CA LEU A 30 3.43 10.54 14.80
C LEU A 30 4.24 9.24 14.95
N SER A 31 4.09 8.55 16.08
CA SER A 31 4.63 7.19 16.22
C SER A 31 4.03 6.26 15.18
N LEU A 32 2.70 6.27 15.01
CA LEU A 32 2.01 5.47 13.99
C LEU A 32 2.50 5.78 12.58
N ILE A 33 2.72 7.05 12.25
CA ILE A 33 3.28 7.46 10.94
C ILE A 33 4.70 6.89 10.76
N THR A 34 5.49 6.80 11.83
CA THR A 34 6.83 6.23 11.77
C THR A 34 6.79 4.72 11.54
N ASP A 35 5.88 4.00 12.19
CA ASP A 35 5.68 2.57 11.95
C ASP A 35 5.20 2.33 10.52
N LEU A 36 4.26 3.15 10.05
CA LEU A 36 3.74 3.13 8.67
C LEU A 36 4.84 3.39 7.65
N LEU A 37 5.78 4.29 7.94
CA LEU A 37 6.94 4.53 7.07
C LEU A 37 7.79 3.27 6.94
N GLN A 38 8.04 2.59 8.06
CA GLN A 38 8.87 1.39 8.07
C GLN A 38 8.24 0.29 7.22
N VAL A 39 6.96 -0.01 7.43
CA VAL A 39 6.26 -1.05 6.65
C VAL A 39 6.19 -0.66 5.17
N SER A 40 5.86 0.61 4.86
CA SER A 40 5.68 1.04 3.48
C SER A 40 7.00 1.05 2.70
N SER A 41 8.11 1.40 3.37
CA SER A 41 9.45 1.32 2.77
C SER A 41 9.84 -0.12 2.41
N ILE A 42 9.50 -1.09 3.27
CA ILE A 42 9.76 -2.51 3.03
C ILE A 42 8.91 -3.00 1.85
N LEU A 43 7.62 -2.69 1.84
CA LEU A 43 6.72 -3.10 0.76
C LEU A 43 7.11 -2.50 -0.58
N PHE A 44 7.44 -1.21 -0.61
CA PHE A 44 7.94 -0.53 -1.80
C PHE A 44 9.20 -1.20 -2.34
N ALA A 45 10.18 -1.48 -1.48
CA ALA A 45 11.43 -2.14 -1.87
C ALA A 45 11.19 -3.56 -2.42
N ILE A 46 10.43 -4.38 -1.69
CA ILE A 46 10.12 -5.75 -2.09
C ILE A 46 9.40 -5.76 -3.44
N LEU A 47 8.32 -4.98 -3.59
CA LEU A 47 7.56 -4.91 -4.84
C LEU A 47 8.40 -4.39 -6.01
N GLY A 48 9.26 -3.40 -5.77
CA GLY A 48 10.18 -2.88 -6.78
C GLY A 48 11.12 -3.95 -7.31
N VAL A 49 11.71 -4.75 -6.42
CA VAL A 49 12.56 -5.89 -6.78
C VAL A 49 11.78 -6.95 -7.55
N TRP A 50 10.58 -7.32 -7.10
CA TRP A 50 9.76 -8.33 -7.79
C TRP A 50 9.41 -7.91 -9.22
N VAL A 51 9.00 -6.65 -9.43
CA VAL A 51 8.70 -6.14 -10.78
C VAL A 51 9.96 -6.16 -11.65
N ALA A 52 11.11 -5.72 -11.12
CA ALA A 52 12.38 -5.71 -11.85
C ALA A 52 12.87 -7.12 -12.24
N VAL A 53 12.68 -8.11 -11.36
CA VAL A 53 13.10 -9.50 -11.59
C VAL A 53 12.15 -10.23 -12.56
N LEU A 54 10.85 -9.95 -12.49
CA LEU A 54 9.85 -10.67 -13.30
C LEU A 54 9.76 -10.19 -14.74
N ASP A 55 10.09 -8.92 -15.02
CA ASP A 55 10.12 -8.39 -16.38
C ASP A 55 11.32 -7.45 -16.63
N PRO A 56 12.55 -7.99 -16.60
CA PRO A 56 13.76 -7.19 -16.81
C PRO A 56 13.82 -6.62 -18.23
N THR A 57 13.27 -7.34 -19.21
CA THR A 57 13.42 -7.01 -20.64
C THR A 57 12.58 -5.82 -21.06
N THR A 58 11.37 -5.62 -20.55
CA THR A 58 10.59 -4.41 -20.88
C THR A 58 11.10 -3.16 -20.15
N LEU A 59 11.76 -3.33 -18.99
CA LEU A 59 12.39 -2.23 -18.26
C LEU A 59 13.72 -1.79 -18.89
N LEU A 60 14.53 -2.74 -19.38
CA LEU A 60 15.83 -2.46 -20.00
C LEU A 60 15.73 -2.13 -21.50
N ASN A 61 14.85 -2.82 -22.24
CA ASN A 61 14.68 -2.59 -23.67
C ASN A 61 13.48 -1.66 -23.87
N LYS A 62 13.73 -0.41 -24.32
CA LYS A 62 12.69 0.53 -24.80
C LYS A 62 11.88 0.02 -26.02
N VAL A 63 12.10 -1.21 -26.45
CA VAL A 63 11.41 -1.85 -27.56
C VAL A 63 10.42 -2.84 -26.97
N PRO A 64 9.09 -2.60 -27.07
CA PRO A 64 8.10 -3.55 -26.59
C PRO A 64 8.28 -4.85 -27.37
N THR A 65 8.81 -5.87 -26.71
CA THR A 65 8.86 -7.22 -27.28
C THR A 65 7.40 -7.71 -27.31
N SER A 66 6.90 -8.10 -28.48
CA SER A 66 5.48 -8.45 -28.68
C SER A 66 5.05 -9.73 -27.94
N GLU A 67 5.99 -10.49 -27.38
CA GLU A 67 5.72 -11.74 -26.68
C GLU A 67 5.54 -11.53 -25.16
N ILE A 68 4.28 -11.57 -24.72
CA ILE A 68 3.93 -11.56 -23.29
C ILE A 68 4.27 -12.92 -22.68
N THR A 69 5.40 -13.00 -21.99
CA THR A 69 5.76 -14.21 -21.24
C THR A 69 4.88 -14.35 -19.98
N PRO A 70 4.70 -15.58 -19.44
CA PRO A 70 4.00 -15.77 -18.17
C PRO A 70 4.60 -14.98 -17.00
N ARG A 71 5.90 -14.70 -17.04
CA ARG A 71 6.61 -13.88 -16.04
C ARG A 71 6.28 -12.39 -16.19
N SER A 72 6.28 -11.88 -17.43
CA SER A 72 5.86 -10.50 -17.71
C SER A 72 4.40 -10.24 -17.32
N LYS A 73 3.49 -11.20 -17.56
CA LYS A 73 2.10 -11.12 -17.09
C LYS A 73 2.00 -11.03 -15.56
N LEU A 74 2.84 -11.78 -14.84
CA LEU A 74 2.90 -11.71 -13.38
C LEU A 74 3.47 -10.37 -12.90
N ALA A 75 4.49 -9.83 -13.58
CA ALA A 75 5.02 -8.49 -13.31
C ALA A 75 3.94 -7.42 -13.47
N MET A 76 3.15 -7.49 -14.55
CA MET A 76 2.01 -6.59 -14.78
C MET A 76 0.95 -6.66 -13.68
N ASP A 77 0.73 -7.82 -13.05
CA ASP A 77 -0.17 -7.94 -11.91
C ASP A 77 0.39 -7.22 -10.65
N PHE A 78 1.72 -7.12 -10.49
CA PHE A 78 2.37 -6.43 -9.38
C PHE A 78 2.55 -4.92 -9.58
N VAL A 79 2.60 -4.42 -10.83
CA VAL A 79 2.79 -2.99 -11.13
C VAL A 79 1.74 -2.09 -10.45
N PRO A 80 0.42 -2.39 -10.50
CA PRO A 80 -0.58 -1.57 -9.80
C PRO A 80 -0.36 -1.53 -8.28
N LEU A 81 0.12 -2.63 -7.69
CA LEU A 81 0.41 -2.70 -6.25
C LEU A 81 1.65 -1.86 -5.91
N LEU A 82 2.69 -1.92 -6.77
CA LEU A 82 3.89 -1.11 -6.63
C LEU A 82 3.55 0.39 -6.68
N ILE A 83 2.67 0.81 -7.59
CA ILE A 83 2.23 2.21 -7.69
C ILE A 83 1.56 2.64 -6.38
N VAL A 84 0.63 1.84 -5.84
CA VAL A 84 -0.05 2.17 -4.57
C VAL A 84 0.96 2.20 -3.41
N ALA A 85 1.86 1.21 -3.30
CA ALA A 85 2.90 1.18 -2.28
C ALA A 85 3.83 2.41 -2.35
N THR A 86 4.19 2.82 -3.57
CA THR A 86 5.00 4.03 -3.79
C THR A 86 4.26 5.30 -3.35
N LEU A 87 2.97 5.41 -3.69
CA LEU A 87 2.14 6.55 -3.27
C LEU A 87 1.97 6.63 -1.75
N VAL A 88 1.76 5.49 -1.09
CA VAL A 88 1.69 5.42 0.38
C VAL A 88 3.04 5.84 0.97
N PHE A 89 4.14 5.24 0.54
CA PHE A 89 5.49 5.58 1.00
C PHE A 89 5.79 7.08 0.84
N LEU A 90 5.54 7.64 -0.35
CA LEU A 90 5.74 9.06 -0.62
C LEU A 90 4.87 9.95 0.28
N SER A 91 3.61 9.60 0.47
CA SER A 91 2.69 10.35 1.33
C SER A 91 3.18 10.36 2.78
N VAL A 92 3.63 9.23 3.30
CA VAL A 92 4.16 9.14 4.67
C VAL A 92 5.44 9.96 4.83
N VAL A 93 6.37 9.90 3.87
CA VAL A 93 7.59 10.72 3.88
C VAL A 93 7.23 12.22 3.87
N LEU A 94 6.30 12.63 3.02
CA LEU A 94 5.83 14.02 2.95
C LEU A 94 5.19 14.46 4.27
N ILE A 95 4.34 13.63 4.88
CA ILE A 95 3.73 13.95 6.17
C ILE A 95 4.81 14.14 7.23
N LYS A 96 5.76 13.21 7.37
CA LYS A 96 6.87 13.36 8.34
C LYS A 96 7.71 14.61 8.10
N PHE A 97 7.90 15.00 6.84
CA PHE A 97 8.64 16.21 6.49
C PHE A 97 7.85 17.49 6.81
N ILE A 98 6.55 17.50 6.53
CA ILE A 98 5.67 18.66 6.69
C ILE A 98 5.26 18.87 8.16
N THR A 99 5.11 17.82 8.96
CA THR A 99 4.73 17.93 10.39
C THR A 99 5.60 18.93 11.18
N PRO A 100 6.94 18.86 11.19
CA PRO A 100 7.75 19.81 11.94
C PRO A 100 7.61 21.23 11.39
N LEU A 101 7.47 21.41 10.06
CA LEU A 101 7.23 22.72 9.44
C LEU A 101 5.91 23.33 9.92
N LEU A 102 4.84 22.53 9.98
CA LEU A 102 3.54 22.95 10.51
C LEU A 102 3.64 23.36 11.97
N SER A 103 4.41 22.64 12.79
CA SER A 103 4.57 22.96 14.21
C SER A 103 5.26 24.30 14.47
N VAL A 104 6.10 24.77 13.53
CA VAL A 104 6.78 26.07 13.61
C VAL A 104 5.90 27.19 13.07
N LEU A 105 5.16 26.96 11.98
CA LEU A 105 4.37 27.99 11.31
C LEU A 105 3.01 28.26 11.98
N LEU A 106 2.39 27.23 12.56
CA LEU A 106 1.07 27.33 13.17
C LEU A 106 1.24 27.49 14.68
N ILE A 107 1.01 28.71 15.18
CA ILE A 107 0.78 28.93 16.61
C ILE A 107 -0.49 28.13 16.97
N PRO A 108 -0.40 27.07 17.78
CA PRO A 108 -1.56 26.22 18.03
C PRO A 108 -2.57 26.99 18.87
N SER A 109 -3.61 27.52 18.23
CA SER A 109 -4.79 27.95 18.96
C SER A 109 -5.47 26.70 19.52
N GLU A 110 -5.82 26.72 20.81
CA GLU A 110 -6.36 25.53 21.50
C GLU A 110 -7.62 24.96 20.82
N GLN A 111 -8.35 25.80 20.09
CA GLN A 111 -9.55 25.42 19.35
C GLN A 111 -9.26 24.57 18.11
N LEU A 112 -8.07 24.70 17.48
CA LEU A 112 -7.73 23.98 16.25
C LEU A 112 -7.05 22.63 16.52
N ILE A 113 -6.52 22.40 17.73
CA ILE A 113 -5.85 21.15 18.11
C ILE A 113 -6.71 19.89 17.85
N PRO A 114 -8.01 19.86 18.21
CA PRO A 114 -8.86 18.69 17.94
C PRO A 114 -9.07 18.45 16.45
N ILE A 115 -9.15 19.51 15.64
CA ILE A 115 -9.34 19.43 14.19
C ILE A 115 -8.10 18.80 13.54
N TYR A 116 -6.90 19.24 13.93
CA TYR A 116 -5.66 18.64 13.44
C TYR A 116 -5.55 17.16 13.81
N ARG A 117 -5.91 16.78 15.04
CA ARG A 117 -5.91 15.36 15.47
C ARG A 117 -6.83 14.48 14.62
N ILE A 118 -8.02 14.97 14.29
CA ILE A 118 -8.97 14.25 13.44
C ILE A 118 -8.42 14.14 12.01
N LEU A 119 -7.88 15.24 11.46
CA LEU A 119 -7.32 15.26 10.11
C LEU A 119 -6.15 14.29 9.97
N TYR A 120 -5.18 14.32 10.90
CA TYR A 120 -4.06 13.38 10.92
C TYR A 120 -4.55 11.94 11.06
N GLY A 121 -5.47 11.65 11.98
CA GLY A 121 -6.04 10.32 12.16
C GLY A 121 -6.76 9.78 10.92
N PHE A 122 -7.48 10.65 10.20
CA PHE A 122 -8.13 10.31 8.93
C PHE A 122 -7.12 9.91 7.86
N VAL A 123 -6.07 10.71 7.68
CA VAL A 123 -5.01 10.45 6.71
C VAL A 123 -4.27 9.17 7.05
N ILE A 124 -3.87 8.98 8.31
CA ILE A 124 -3.20 7.77 8.79
C ILE A 124 -4.06 6.53 8.48
N THR A 125 -5.36 6.58 8.76
CA THR A 125 -6.23 5.43 8.53
C THR A 125 -6.36 5.08 7.06
N ILE A 126 -6.50 6.07 6.17
CA ILE A 126 -6.55 5.83 4.73
C ILE A 126 -5.27 5.16 4.24
N LEU A 127 -4.11 5.68 4.68
CA LEU A 127 -2.82 5.14 4.28
C LEU A 127 -2.64 3.70 4.80
N PHE A 128 -3.04 3.43 6.04
CA PHE A 128 -2.99 2.10 6.63
C PHE A 128 -3.89 1.09 5.89
N LEU A 129 -5.11 1.50 5.51
CA LEU A 129 -6.00 0.64 4.72
C LEU A 129 -5.46 0.39 3.31
N ALA A 130 -4.87 1.40 2.67
CA ALA A 130 -4.20 1.25 1.38
C ALA A 130 -3.03 0.26 1.47
N GLU A 131 -2.29 0.28 2.58
CA GLU A 131 -1.18 -0.63 2.82
C GLU A 131 -1.63 -2.06 3.07
N ILE A 132 -2.70 -2.26 3.86
CA ILE A 132 -3.36 -3.57 3.99
C ILE A 132 -3.78 -4.11 2.63
N TRP A 133 -4.35 -3.27 1.77
CA TRP A 133 -4.74 -3.65 0.42
C TRP A 133 -3.55 -4.14 -0.41
N VAL A 134 -2.41 -3.46 -0.32
CA VAL A 134 -1.16 -3.88 -0.98
C VAL A 134 -0.71 -5.24 -0.46
N ILE A 135 -0.67 -5.44 0.86
CA ILE A 135 -0.26 -6.71 1.49
C ILE A 135 -1.14 -7.85 1.00
N ILE A 136 -2.46 -7.70 1.08
CA ILE A 136 -3.41 -8.71 0.58
C ILE A 136 -3.21 -8.95 -0.92
N GLY A 137 -2.98 -7.88 -1.69
CA GLY A 137 -2.68 -7.95 -3.11
C GLY A 137 -1.46 -8.81 -3.41
N THR A 138 -0.38 -8.69 -2.61
CA THR A 138 0.85 -9.49 -2.82
C THR A 138 0.65 -10.98 -2.56
N LEU A 139 -0.30 -11.36 -1.71
CA LEU A 139 -0.62 -12.76 -1.43
C LEU A 139 -1.41 -13.43 -2.56
N MET A 140 -2.22 -12.67 -3.31
CA MET A 140 -3.08 -13.22 -4.36
C MET A 140 -2.31 -13.97 -5.48
N PRO A 141 -1.25 -13.42 -6.11
CA PRO A 141 -0.49 -14.16 -7.12
C PRO A 141 0.17 -15.41 -6.56
N LEU A 142 0.65 -15.37 -5.31
CA LEU A 142 1.25 -16.51 -4.63
C LEU A 142 0.27 -17.70 -4.54
N THR A 143 -0.99 -17.43 -4.17
CA THR A 143 -2.02 -18.47 -4.11
C THR A 143 -2.36 -19.08 -5.48
N LYS A 144 -2.33 -18.29 -6.56
CA LYS A 144 -2.58 -18.78 -7.92
C LYS A 144 -1.46 -19.72 -8.37
N VAL A 145 -0.21 -19.37 -8.10
CA VAL A 145 0.96 -20.22 -8.42
C VAL A 145 0.92 -21.53 -7.64
N LEU A 146 0.61 -21.48 -6.34
CA LEU A 146 0.51 -22.67 -5.49
C LEU A 146 -0.61 -23.62 -5.94
N LYS A 147 -1.80 -23.08 -6.28
CA LYS A 147 -2.91 -23.90 -6.80
C LYS A 147 -2.57 -24.57 -8.14
N LYS A 148 -1.93 -23.84 -9.05
CA LYS A 148 -1.51 -24.40 -10.35
C LYS A 148 -0.51 -25.55 -10.17
N LYS A 149 0.51 -25.36 -9.32
CA LYS A 149 1.51 -26.40 -9.04
C LYS A 149 0.89 -27.67 -8.45
N ARG A 150 -0.11 -27.53 -7.56
CA ARG A 150 -0.84 -28.66 -6.97
C ARG A 150 -1.64 -29.43 -8.02
N TYR A 151 -2.33 -28.73 -8.91
CA TYR A 151 -3.11 -29.34 -9.99
C TYR A 151 -2.21 -30.10 -10.98
N ASP A 152 -1.07 -29.51 -11.35
CA ASP A 152 -0.11 -30.15 -12.26
C ASP A 152 0.50 -31.42 -11.66
N ASN A 153 0.73 -31.47 -10.34
CA ASN A 153 1.22 -32.66 -9.64
C ASN A 153 0.17 -33.79 -9.64
N ILE A 154 -1.09 -33.49 -9.30
CA ILE A 154 -2.19 -34.48 -9.32
C ILE A 154 -2.41 -35.03 -10.73
N LYS A 155 -2.26 -34.20 -11.76
CA LYS A 155 -2.40 -34.63 -13.16
C LYS A 155 -1.26 -35.56 -13.61
N LYS A 156 -0.06 -35.40 -13.06
CA LYS A 156 1.08 -36.29 -13.34
C LYS A 156 0.91 -37.64 -12.64
N GLU A 157 0.51 -37.62 -11.38
CA GLU A 157 0.25 -38.85 -10.60
C GLU A 157 -0.86 -39.72 -11.21
N ASN A 158 -1.89 -39.13 -11.83
CA ASN A 158 -2.94 -39.88 -12.53
C ASN A 158 -2.56 -40.39 -13.94
N ARG A 159 -1.33 -40.13 -14.42
CA ARG A 159 -0.84 -40.60 -15.73
C ARG A 159 0.16 -41.73 -15.63
N ASP A 160 0.65 -42.01 -14.43
CA ASP A 160 1.52 -43.14 -14.09
C ASP A 160 0.66 -44.29 -13.51
#